data_AF-A0A8H5BPF6-F1
#
_entry.id   AF-A0A8H5BPF6-F1
#
_cell.length_a   1.000
_cell.length_b   1.000
_cell.length_c   1.000
_cell.angle_alpha   90.00
_cell.angle_beta   90.00
_cell.angle_gamma   90.00
#
_symmetry.space_group_name_H-M   'P 1'
#
loop_
_entity.id
_entity.type
_entity.pdbx_description
1 polymer ?
#
loop_
_entity_poly.entity_id
_entity_poly.type
_entity_poly.pdbx_seq_one_letter_code
_entity_poly.pdbx_strand_id
1 'polypeptide(L)'
;MTRTFNSCIALMIPVLLGIASLATQVLNRAVLPTAGAIGNMSSRSDSTCADPSLAHTVIEAFSGSRLAHFIHFRSVLVNIDSVQAAGPPFWSFQGPVFKAWRTQQPSTVPLFSLVTPTGDDFLFMIGTDAQTPPIVNGFVNNGLVAWVYATAVCGSVPLLSAALASQSDHYWTADADEHADLVARGWADGGTVAFVLPL
;
A
#
# COMPACT_ATOMS: atom_id res chain seq x y z
N MET A 1 -63.89 35.37 -7.09
CA MET A 1 -62.86 35.98 -7.96
C MET A 1 -63.22 35.64 -9.39
N THR A 2 -63.46 36.69 -10.15
CA THR A 2 -63.96 36.80 -11.51
C THR A 2 -63.08 36.14 -12.59
N ARG A 3 -63.78 35.55 -13.59
CA ARG A 3 -63.52 35.60 -15.06
C ARG A 3 -62.36 34.75 -15.61
N THR A 4 -62.39 34.10 -16.78
CA THR A 4 -63.37 33.93 -17.89
C THR A 4 -62.73 32.97 -18.93
N PHE A 5 -63.56 32.14 -19.60
CA PHE A 5 -63.69 31.84 -21.06
C PHE A 5 -62.45 31.98 -22.00
N ASN A 6 -62.24 31.27 -23.11
CA ASN A 6 -62.98 30.37 -24.02
C ASN A 6 -61.93 29.81 -25.02
N SER A 7 -61.94 28.53 -25.42
CA SER A 7 -62.61 27.94 -26.60
C SER A 7 -62.38 28.61 -27.97
N CYS A 8 -61.90 27.83 -28.96
CA CYS A 8 -62.43 27.67 -30.34
C CYS A 8 -61.45 26.79 -31.16
N ILE A 9 -61.76 25.53 -31.50
CA ILE A 9 -62.59 25.02 -32.63
C ILE A 9 -61.93 25.17 -34.01
N ALA A 10 -61.66 24.02 -34.68
CA ALA A 10 -62.09 23.63 -36.05
C ALA A 10 -61.15 22.51 -36.58
N LEU A 11 -61.57 21.25 -36.67
CA LEU A 11 -62.30 20.57 -37.76
C LEU A 11 -61.58 20.56 -39.12
N MET A 12 -61.23 19.35 -39.62
CA MET A 12 -61.50 18.81 -40.98
C MET A 12 -60.45 17.75 -41.42
N ILE A 13 -60.96 16.59 -41.82
CA ILE A 13 -60.31 15.46 -42.53
C ILE A 13 -60.43 15.76 -44.05
N PRO A 14 -59.46 15.41 -44.93
CA PRO A 14 -59.62 14.20 -45.74
C PRO A 14 -58.33 13.44 -46.16
N VAL A 15 -58.47 12.11 -46.14
CA VAL A 15 -58.04 11.07 -47.10
C VAL A 15 -57.22 11.54 -48.32
N LEU A 16 -56.10 10.86 -48.62
CA LEU A 16 -55.79 10.46 -50.01
C LEU A 16 -54.90 9.19 -50.07
N LEU A 17 -55.37 8.23 -50.84
CA LEU A 17 -54.72 7.01 -51.34
C LEU A 17 -53.47 7.33 -52.17
N GLY A 18 -52.50 6.40 -52.24
CA GLY A 18 -51.56 6.40 -53.37
C GLY A 18 -50.37 5.44 -53.33
N ILE A 19 -50.60 4.23 -53.84
CA ILE A 19 -49.74 3.37 -54.69
C ILE A 19 -48.34 2.90 -54.25
N ALA A 20 -48.16 1.58 -54.47
CA ALA A 20 -47.02 0.73 -54.19
C ALA A 20 -45.81 0.96 -55.10
N SER A 21 -44.62 0.66 -54.58
CA SER A 21 -43.40 0.46 -55.39
C SER A 21 -42.67 -0.79 -54.90
N LEU A 22 -42.38 -1.71 -55.84
CA LEU A 22 -41.65 -2.95 -55.61
C LEU A 22 -40.18 -2.62 -55.26
N ALA A 23 -39.73 -3.05 -54.09
CA ALA A 23 -38.33 -2.95 -53.71
C ALA A 23 -37.54 -4.18 -54.18
N THR A 24 -36.64 -3.94 -55.13
CA THR A 24 -35.59 -4.85 -55.59
C THR A 24 -34.65 -5.18 -54.42
N GLN A 25 -34.51 -6.46 -54.04
CA GLN A 25 -33.54 -6.88 -53.03
C GLN A 25 -32.13 -6.85 -53.64
N VAL A 26 -31.29 -5.92 -53.19
CA VAL A 26 -29.86 -5.93 -53.43
C VAL A 26 -29.19 -6.66 -52.27
N LEU A 27 -28.46 -7.73 -52.58
CA LEU A 27 -27.61 -8.47 -51.64
C LEU A 27 -26.54 -7.53 -51.05
N ASN A 28 -26.64 -7.22 -49.76
CA ASN A 28 -25.57 -6.54 -49.05
C ASN A 28 -24.42 -7.51 -48.81
N ARG A 29 -23.30 -7.27 -49.51
CA ARG A 29 -21.99 -7.83 -49.17
C ARG A 29 -21.62 -7.40 -47.75
N ALA A 30 -21.25 -8.35 -46.90
CA ALA A 30 -20.65 -8.08 -45.60
C ALA A 30 -19.35 -7.29 -45.81
N VAL A 31 -19.36 -6.03 -45.37
CA VAL A 31 -18.17 -5.18 -45.29
C VAL A 31 -17.39 -5.63 -44.06
N LEU A 32 -16.18 -6.16 -44.27
CA LEU A 32 -15.19 -6.37 -43.22
C LEU A 32 -14.90 -5.00 -42.57
N PRO A 33 -14.94 -4.88 -41.23
CA PRO A 33 -14.65 -3.61 -40.59
C PRO A 33 -13.21 -3.20 -40.89
N THR A 34 -13.08 -2.06 -41.56
CA THR A 34 -11.84 -1.33 -41.76
C THR A 34 -11.23 -1.01 -40.40
N ALA A 35 -9.93 -1.28 -40.25
CA ALA A 35 -9.11 -0.82 -39.14
C ALA A 35 -9.28 0.70 -38.98
N GLY A 36 -10.03 1.08 -37.95
CA GLY A 36 -10.37 2.46 -37.65
C GLY A 36 -10.62 2.58 -36.15
N ALA A 37 -9.88 3.50 -35.53
CA ALA A 37 -9.84 3.78 -34.10
C ALA A 37 -9.19 2.69 -33.23
N ILE A 38 -7.85 2.69 -33.21
CA ILE A 38 -7.17 2.73 -31.90
C ILE A 38 -7.67 4.00 -31.21
N GLY A 39 -8.85 3.91 -30.60
CA GLY A 39 -9.25 4.88 -29.60
C GLY A 39 -8.10 4.96 -28.61
N ASN A 40 -7.74 6.16 -28.20
CA ASN A 40 -6.92 6.36 -27.02
C ASN A 40 -7.46 5.41 -25.96
N MET A 41 -6.77 4.29 -25.74
CA MET A 41 -6.75 3.67 -24.43
C MET A 41 -6.29 4.82 -23.58
N SER A 42 -7.24 5.45 -22.88
CA SER A 42 -6.95 6.37 -21.80
C SER A 42 -5.77 5.73 -21.10
N SER A 43 -4.62 6.40 -21.13
CA SER A 43 -3.43 5.97 -20.40
C SER A 43 -3.96 5.46 -19.07
N ARG A 44 -3.69 4.18 -18.75
CA ARG A 44 -3.97 3.67 -17.41
C ARG A 44 -3.58 4.80 -16.48
N SER A 45 -4.51 5.26 -15.63
CA SER A 45 -4.19 6.21 -14.55
C SER A 45 -2.78 5.87 -14.09
N ASP A 46 -1.85 6.83 -14.09
CA ASP A 46 -0.50 6.59 -13.58
C ASP A 46 -0.66 5.73 -12.33
N SER A 47 -0.02 4.55 -12.33
CA SER A 47 -0.18 3.61 -11.23
C SER A 47 0.11 4.38 -9.95
N THR A 48 -0.93 4.66 -9.15
CA THR A 48 -0.78 5.30 -7.85
C THR A 48 -0.02 4.38 -6.89
N CYS A 49 0.09 3.10 -7.25
CA CYS A 49 0.91 2.12 -6.57
C CYS A 49 2.37 2.29 -6.95
N ALA A 50 3.23 2.38 -5.93
CA ALA A 50 4.64 2.03 -6.02
C ALA A 50 4.90 0.73 -6.79
N ASP A 51 6.00 0.70 -7.56
CA ASP A 51 6.36 -0.43 -8.41
C ASP A 51 6.91 -1.60 -7.55
N PRO A 52 6.20 -2.73 -7.43
CA PRO A 52 6.66 -3.84 -6.59
C PRO A 52 7.96 -4.50 -7.09
N SER A 53 8.35 -4.30 -8.37
CA SER A 53 9.61 -4.82 -8.89
C SER A 53 10.85 -4.11 -8.34
N LEU A 54 10.67 -2.90 -7.79
CA LEU A 54 11.71 -2.12 -7.12
C LEU A 54 11.78 -2.38 -5.61
N ALA A 55 10.88 -3.22 -5.08
CA ALA A 55 10.87 -3.54 -3.66
C ALA A 55 11.98 -4.54 -3.32
N HIS A 56 12.54 -4.39 -2.13
CA HIS A 56 13.59 -5.25 -1.60
C HIS A 56 13.12 -5.92 -0.32
N THR A 57 13.61 -7.13 -0.09
CA THR A 57 13.37 -7.87 1.14
C THR A 57 14.00 -7.16 2.35
N VAL A 58 13.16 -6.88 3.34
CA VAL A 58 13.57 -6.53 4.70
C VAL A 58 13.71 -7.82 5.49
N ILE A 59 14.79 -7.92 6.26
CA ILE A 59 15.08 -9.07 7.11
C ILE A 59 15.02 -8.67 8.57
N GLU A 60 14.69 -9.65 9.40
CA GLU A 60 14.77 -9.55 10.85
C GLU A 60 16.14 -10.01 11.34
N ALA A 61 16.61 -9.36 12.39
CA ALA A 61 17.73 -9.82 13.17
C ALA A 61 17.49 -9.63 14.66
N PHE A 62 18.10 -10.51 15.46
CA PHE A 62 18.06 -10.44 16.92
C PHE A 62 19.46 -10.25 17.49
N SER A 63 19.57 -9.38 18.50
CA SER A 63 20.80 -9.22 19.27
C SER A 63 20.62 -9.80 20.66
N GLY A 64 21.35 -10.87 20.96
CA GLY A 64 21.30 -11.53 22.28
C GLY A 64 21.85 -10.70 23.44
N SER A 65 22.66 -9.68 23.18
CA SER A 65 23.13 -8.76 24.23
C SER A 65 22.18 -7.61 24.50
N ARG A 66 21.41 -7.19 23.49
CA ARG A 66 20.38 -6.17 23.63
C ARG A 66 19.04 -6.77 24.04
N LEU A 67 18.86 -8.08 23.81
CA LEU A 67 17.59 -8.78 23.93
C LEU A 67 16.48 -8.12 23.09
N ALA A 68 16.85 -7.67 21.88
CA ALA A 68 15.98 -6.88 21.01
C ALA A 68 15.99 -7.39 19.58
N HIS A 69 14.82 -7.37 18.94
CA HIS A 69 14.67 -7.56 17.50
C HIS A 69 14.82 -6.24 16.74
N PHE A 70 15.28 -6.35 15.50
CA PHE A 70 15.45 -5.22 14.60
C PHE A 70 15.22 -5.66 13.16
N ILE A 71 14.42 -4.88 12.42
CA ILE A 71 14.17 -5.11 11.00
C ILE A 71 14.90 -4.09 10.14
N HIS A 72 15.65 -4.55 9.14
CA HIS A 72 16.24 -3.68 8.14
C HIS A 72 16.59 -4.45 6.86
N PHE A 73 16.88 -3.74 5.78
CA PHE A 73 17.56 -4.34 4.63
C PHE A 73 18.88 -5.01 5.04
N ARG A 74 19.11 -6.24 4.55
CA ARG A 74 20.30 -7.05 4.86
C ARG A 74 21.62 -6.29 4.74
N SER A 75 21.77 -5.44 3.72
CA SER A 75 22.98 -4.66 3.50
C SER A 75 23.32 -3.74 4.67
N VAL A 76 22.31 -3.21 5.37
CA VAL A 76 22.50 -2.32 6.51
C VAL A 76 22.85 -3.12 7.76
N LEU A 77 22.19 -4.25 8.00
CA LEU A 77 22.53 -5.13 9.12
C LEU A 77 23.97 -5.66 9.01
N VAL A 78 24.38 -6.10 7.82
CA VAL A 78 25.78 -6.49 7.55
C VAL A 78 26.75 -5.34 7.84
N ASN A 79 26.40 -4.11 7.43
CA ASN A 79 27.24 -2.95 7.72
C ASN A 79 27.33 -2.69 9.23
N ILE A 80 26.21 -2.70 9.95
CA ILE A 80 26.15 -2.51 11.41
C ILE A 80 27.01 -3.55 12.12
N ASP A 81 26.89 -4.83 11.76
CA ASP A 81 27.72 -5.91 12.30
C ASP A 81 29.22 -5.72 12.01
N SER A 82 29.57 -5.12 10.88
CA SER A 82 30.96 -5.01 10.41
C SER A 82 31.70 -3.78 10.92
N VAL A 83 31.00 -2.67 11.19
CA VAL A 83 31.62 -1.39 11.56
C VAL A 83 31.56 -1.10 13.06
N GLN A 84 30.80 -1.88 13.82
CA GLN A 84 30.81 -1.77 15.27
C GLN A 84 32.11 -2.35 15.84
N ALA A 85 32.65 -1.69 16.86
CA ALA A 85 33.83 -2.18 17.57
C ALA A 85 33.58 -3.62 18.04
N ALA A 86 34.60 -4.48 17.95
CA ALA A 86 34.49 -5.88 18.35
C ALA A 86 33.80 -6.02 19.72
N GLY A 87 32.61 -6.60 19.74
CA GLY A 87 31.76 -6.65 20.92
C GLY A 87 30.29 -6.86 20.57
N PRO A 88 29.43 -7.08 21.59
CA PRO A 88 28.07 -7.52 21.40
C PRO A 88 27.14 -6.31 21.26
N PRO A 89 26.91 -5.90 20.01
CA PRO A 89 25.70 -6.48 19.45
C PRO A 89 25.99 -7.06 18.07
N PHE A 90 26.38 -8.34 18.06
CA PHE A 90 26.30 -9.15 16.84
C PHE A 90 24.83 -9.49 16.59
N TRP A 91 24.36 -9.15 15.41
CA TRP A 91 23.01 -9.41 14.97
C TRP A 91 22.92 -10.81 14.35
N SER A 92 22.02 -11.63 14.87
CA SER A 92 21.70 -12.95 14.33
C SER A 92 20.52 -12.82 13.37
N PHE A 93 20.72 -13.08 12.08
CA PHE A 93 19.64 -12.99 11.09
C PHE A 93 18.59 -14.08 11.31
N GLN A 94 17.31 -13.70 11.38
CA GLN A 94 16.19 -14.61 11.63
C GLN A 94 15.29 -14.85 10.43
N GLY A 95 15.48 -14.10 9.34
CA GLY A 95 14.85 -14.39 8.05
C GLY A 95 14.22 -13.17 7.40
N PRO A 96 13.59 -13.36 6.22
CA PRO A 96 12.81 -12.32 5.56
C PRO A 96 11.49 -12.08 6.28
N VAL A 97 11.03 -10.83 6.32
CA VAL A 97 9.76 -10.45 6.99
C VAL A 97 8.75 -9.91 6.00
N PHE A 98 9.17 -8.96 5.16
CA PHE A 98 8.34 -8.32 4.15
C PHE A 98 9.21 -7.70 3.04
N LYS A 99 8.55 -7.11 2.03
CA LYS A 99 9.19 -6.31 0.98
C LYS A 99 8.79 -4.83 1.10
N ALA A 100 9.76 -3.95 0.93
CA ALA A 100 9.57 -2.50 0.93
C ALA A 100 10.61 -1.78 0.06
N TRP A 101 10.43 -0.48 -0.17
CA TRP A 101 11.28 0.28 -1.07
C TRP A 101 12.41 1.01 -0.35
N ARG A 102 13.58 1.10 -0.99
CA ARG A 102 14.73 1.87 -0.47
C ARG A 102 14.63 3.36 -0.74
N THR A 103 13.91 3.72 -1.79
CA THR A 103 13.68 5.10 -2.23
C THR A 103 12.19 5.38 -2.28
N GLN A 104 11.83 6.66 -2.18
CA GLN A 104 10.44 7.08 -2.23
C GLN A 104 9.79 6.63 -3.55
N GLN A 105 8.61 6.05 -3.42
CA GLN A 105 7.74 5.66 -4.53
C GLN A 105 6.38 6.38 -4.43
N PRO A 106 5.57 6.38 -5.50
CA PRO A 106 4.21 6.90 -5.44
C PRO A 106 3.42 6.35 -4.25
N SER A 107 2.75 7.25 -3.53
CA SER A 107 1.89 6.95 -2.37
C SER A 107 2.58 6.25 -1.20
N THR A 108 3.92 6.31 -1.11
CA THR A 108 4.65 5.79 0.05
C THR A 108 5.04 6.88 1.04
N VAL A 109 5.13 6.48 2.31
CA VAL A 109 5.63 7.28 3.43
C VAL A 109 6.87 6.59 4.02
N PRO A 110 7.77 7.32 4.69
CA PRO A 110 8.94 6.71 5.31
C PRO A 110 8.55 5.95 6.57
N LEU A 111 9.13 4.77 6.73
CA LEU A 111 9.19 4.02 7.98
C LEU A 111 10.50 4.40 8.69
N PHE A 112 10.40 4.93 9.91
CA PHE A 112 11.54 5.24 10.76
C PHE A 112 11.75 4.15 11.80
N SER A 113 13.01 3.92 12.15
CA SER A 113 13.38 3.26 13.39
C SER A 113 13.57 4.34 14.46
N LEU A 114 13.01 4.08 15.64
CA LEU A 114 13.32 4.79 16.87
C LEU A 114 13.99 3.82 17.82
N VAL A 115 14.87 4.31 18.69
CA VAL A 115 15.63 3.48 19.63
C VAL A 115 15.68 4.14 21.00
N THR A 116 15.69 3.37 22.07
CA THR A 116 15.98 3.91 23.41
C THR A 116 17.42 4.43 23.50
N PRO A 117 17.75 5.36 24.42
CA PRO A 117 19.10 5.88 24.57
C PRO A 117 20.19 4.81 24.85
N THR A 118 19.82 3.67 25.44
CA THR A 118 20.75 2.55 25.67
C THR A 118 20.93 1.66 24.44
N GLY A 119 20.01 1.75 23.48
CA GLY A 119 20.03 0.98 22.25
C GLY A 119 19.35 -0.38 22.34
N ASP A 120 18.63 -0.67 23.43
CA ASP A 120 18.19 -2.02 23.77
C ASP A 120 16.69 -2.26 23.50
N ASP A 121 16.01 -1.27 22.93
CA ASP A 121 14.63 -1.41 22.49
C ASP A 121 14.42 -0.54 21.25
N PHE A 122 13.68 -1.06 20.28
CA PHE A 122 13.42 -0.43 19.00
C PHE A 122 11.92 -0.30 18.76
N LEU A 123 11.52 0.78 18.11
CA LEU A 123 10.19 0.97 17.57
C LEU A 123 10.28 1.28 16.09
N PHE A 124 9.28 0.86 15.33
CA PHE A 124 9.10 1.29 13.95
C PHE A 124 7.80 2.05 13.79
N MET A 125 7.87 3.22 13.16
CA MET A 125 6.72 4.10 13.00
C MET A 125 6.85 4.92 11.72
N ILE A 126 5.72 5.14 11.06
CA ILE A 126 5.68 5.99 9.86
C ILE A 126 5.84 7.47 10.21
N GLY A 127 6.57 8.20 9.39
CA GLY A 127 6.63 9.67 9.41
C GLY A 127 5.80 10.28 8.28
N THR A 128 5.61 11.60 8.31
CA THR A 128 4.93 12.34 7.22
C THR A 128 5.82 12.50 5.99
N ASP A 129 7.12 12.64 6.21
CA ASP A 129 8.15 12.83 5.19
C ASP A 129 9.52 12.39 5.75
N ALA A 130 10.52 12.28 4.87
CA ALA A 130 11.83 11.73 5.23
C ALA A 130 12.65 12.64 6.15
N GLN A 131 12.21 13.88 6.38
CA GLN A 131 12.89 14.88 7.19
C GLN A 131 12.25 15.01 8.58
N THR A 132 11.04 14.48 8.76
CA THR A 132 10.23 14.63 9.98
C THR A 132 9.98 13.25 10.62
N PRO A 133 10.94 12.73 11.41
CA PRO A 133 10.75 11.48 12.13
C PRO A 133 9.66 11.63 13.21
N PRO A 134 8.91 10.56 13.52
CA PRO A 134 7.95 10.56 14.60
C PRO A 134 8.62 10.76 15.96
N ILE A 135 7.91 11.39 16.89
CA ILE A 135 8.38 11.67 18.26
C ILE A 135 7.66 10.74 19.23
N VAL A 136 8.42 9.90 19.92
CA VAL A 136 7.92 9.01 20.98
C VAL A 136 8.74 9.24 22.24
N ASN A 137 8.06 9.47 23.37
CA ASN A 137 8.74 9.72 24.63
C ASN A 137 9.62 8.52 25.04
N GLY A 138 10.87 8.77 25.44
CA GLY A 138 11.83 7.73 25.80
C GLY A 138 12.60 7.12 24.63
N PHE A 139 12.30 7.52 23.39
CA PHE A 139 13.00 7.07 22.19
C PHE A 139 13.64 8.24 21.43
N VAL A 140 14.72 7.94 20.73
CA VAL A 140 15.40 8.86 19.81
C VAL A 140 15.35 8.30 18.39
N ASN A 141 15.39 9.19 17.40
CA ASN A 141 15.41 8.78 16.00
C ASN A 141 16.68 7.97 15.68
N ASN A 142 16.50 6.78 15.12
CA ASN A 142 17.56 5.88 14.67
C ASN A 142 17.67 5.81 13.14
N GLY A 143 16.85 6.59 12.42
CA GLY A 143 16.96 6.81 10.99
C GLY A 143 15.86 6.17 10.15
N LEU A 144 15.89 6.46 8.85
CA LEU A 144 14.96 5.94 7.85
C LEU A 144 15.31 4.49 7.51
N VAL A 145 14.30 3.62 7.56
CA VAL A 145 14.43 2.18 7.34
C VAL A 145 14.02 1.82 5.92
N ALA A 146 12.83 2.24 5.52
CA ALA A 146 12.24 1.94 4.22
C ALA A 146 11.13 2.93 3.86
N TRP A 147 10.61 2.83 2.65
CA TRP A 147 9.38 3.46 2.21
C TRP A 147 8.28 2.40 2.14
N VAL A 148 7.11 2.71 2.69
CA VAL A 148 5.99 1.78 2.91
C VAL A 148 4.66 2.50 2.62
N TYR A 149 3.56 1.78 2.54
CA TYR A 149 2.24 2.42 2.44
C TYR A 149 1.71 2.78 3.84
N ALA A 150 1.04 3.93 3.94
CA ALA A 150 0.36 4.34 5.17
C ALA A 150 -1.00 3.63 5.37
N THR A 151 -1.59 3.09 4.30
CA THR A 151 -2.91 2.44 4.29
C THR A 151 -2.90 1.16 3.46
N ALA A 152 -3.92 0.31 3.64
CA ALA A 152 -4.11 -0.92 2.88
C ALA A 152 -4.48 -0.62 1.42
N VAL A 153 -3.48 -0.58 0.54
CA VAL A 153 -3.61 -0.29 -0.90
C VAL A 153 -2.67 -1.18 -1.70
N CYS A 154 -2.93 -1.36 -2.99
CA CYS A 154 -1.95 -1.98 -3.90
C CYS A 154 -1.53 -3.40 -3.51
N GLY A 155 -2.41 -4.15 -2.84
CA GLY A 155 -2.12 -5.51 -2.37
C GLY A 155 -1.20 -5.56 -1.15
N SER A 156 -1.04 -4.45 -0.43
CA SER A 156 -0.29 -4.41 0.81
C SER A 156 -1.00 -5.15 1.94
N VAL A 157 -0.20 -5.66 2.87
CA VAL A 157 -0.63 -6.32 4.10
C VAL A 157 -0.15 -5.52 5.31
N PRO A 158 -0.83 -5.58 6.47
CA PRO A 158 -0.36 -4.86 7.66
C PRO A 158 0.98 -5.42 8.12
N LEU A 159 1.90 -4.52 8.50
CA LEU A 159 3.03 -4.85 9.37
C LEU A 159 2.55 -4.69 10.81
N LEU A 160 2.43 -5.82 11.51
CA LEU A 160 1.88 -5.91 12.86
C LEU A 160 3.01 -5.87 13.88
N SER A 161 2.80 -5.15 14.98
CA SER A 161 3.73 -5.06 16.11
C SER A 161 3.24 -5.91 17.27
N ALA A 162 4.14 -6.64 17.93
CA ALA A 162 3.91 -7.28 19.22
C ALA A 162 4.99 -6.81 20.21
N ALA A 163 4.63 -6.53 21.47
CA ALA A 163 5.55 -6.02 22.48
C ALA A 163 5.67 -6.95 23.70
N LEU A 164 6.89 -7.23 24.14
CA LEU A 164 7.19 -7.99 25.36
C LEU A 164 7.79 -7.07 26.42
N ALA A 165 6.92 -6.45 27.22
CA ALA A 165 7.31 -5.45 28.22
C ALA A 165 8.31 -5.97 29.26
N SER A 166 8.33 -7.27 29.57
CA SER A 166 9.28 -7.84 30.54
C SER A 166 10.73 -7.81 30.07
N GLN A 167 10.96 -7.77 28.76
CA GLN A 167 12.28 -7.77 28.14
C GLN A 167 12.60 -6.46 27.40
N SER A 168 11.67 -5.51 27.37
CA SER A 168 11.75 -4.30 26.53
C SER A 168 12.01 -4.66 25.06
N ASP A 169 11.31 -5.67 24.54
CA ASP A 169 11.47 -6.16 23.17
C ASP A 169 10.19 -5.92 22.35
N HIS A 170 10.37 -5.67 21.06
CA HIS A 170 9.29 -5.52 20.10
C HIS A 170 9.57 -6.40 18.88
N TYR A 171 8.52 -7.00 18.35
CA TYR A 171 8.56 -7.89 17.20
C TYR A 171 7.65 -7.37 16.09
N TRP A 172 8.05 -7.52 14.83
CA TRP A 172 7.24 -7.07 13.69
C TRP A 172 7.10 -8.15 12.63
N THR A 173 5.87 -8.43 12.22
CA THR A 173 5.58 -9.42 11.19
C THR A 173 4.45 -9.00 10.27
N ALA A 174 4.51 -9.46 9.03
CA ALA A 174 3.42 -9.35 8.06
C ALA A 174 2.52 -10.61 8.05
N ASP A 175 2.87 -11.62 8.84
CA ASP A 175 2.08 -12.84 9.04
C ASP A 175 1.14 -12.66 10.24
N ALA A 176 -0.16 -12.70 9.97
CA ALA A 176 -1.18 -12.50 11.00
C ALA A 176 -1.26 -13.68 11.98
N ASP A 177 -0.94 -14.90 11.54
CA ASP A 177 -0.98 -16.08 12.40
C ASP A 177 0.21 -16.07 13.37
N GLU A 178 1.40 -15.67 12.91
CA GLU A 178 2.59 -15.48 13.76
C GLU A 178 2.35 -14.40 14.84
N HIS A 179 1.76 -13.27 14.44
CA HIS A 179 1.42 -12.21 15.39
C HIS A 179 0.40 -12.71 16.44
N ALA A 180 -0.66 -13.40 16.00
CA ALA A 180 -1.66 -13.96 16.89
C ALA A 180 -1.05 -14.97 17.88
N ASP A 181 -0.11 -15.80 17.41
CA ASP A 181 0.62 -16.77 18.25
C ASP A 181 1.48 -16.08 19.32
N LEU A 182 2.14 -14.96 19.01
CA LEU A 182 2.89 -14.17 19.98
C LEU A 182 1.97 -13.53 21.02
N VAL A 183 0.85 -12.95 20.58
CA VAL A 183 -0.16 -12.38 21.49
C VAL A 183 -0.73 -13.46 22.42
N ALA A 184 -1.01 -14.66 21.90
CA ALA A 184 -1.44 -15.80 22.70
C ALA A 184 -0.38 -16.27 23.72
N ARG A 185 0.90 -15.99 23.48
CA ARG A 185 2.03 -16.26 24.40
C ARG A 185 2.27 -15.14 25.41
N GLY A 186 1.43 -14.11 25.42
CA GLY A 186 1.47 -13.02 26.41
C GLY A 186 2.18 -11.75 25.94
N TRP A 187 2.53 -11.65 24.66
CA TRP A 187 2.95 -10.38 24.08
C TRP A 187 1.74 -9.43 23.98
N ALA A 188 1.97 -8.15 24.18
CA ALA A 188 0.95 -7.14 23.96
C ALA A 188 0.81 -6.84 22.47
N ASP A 189 -0.42 -6.73 21.98
CA ASP A 189 -0.69 -6.28 20.61
C ASP A 189 -0.35 -4.79 20.47
N GLY A 190 0.64 -4.48 19.63
CA GLY A 190 1.07 -3.13 19.28
C GLY A 190 0.34 -2.55 18.05
N GLY A 191 -0.52 -3.33 17.41
CA GLY A 191 -1.30 -2.94 16.24
C GLY A 191 -0.48 -2.81 14.96
N THR A 192 -1.10 -2.19 13.94
CA THR A 192 -0.48 -1.99 12.63
C THR A 192 0.43 -0.78 12.62
N VAL A 193 1.71 -0.96 12.29
CA VAL A 193 2.70 0.13 12.20
C VAL A 193 2.78 0.74 10.80
N ALA A 194 2.52 -0.07 9.77
CA ALA A 194 2.58 0.31 8.36
C ALA A 194 1.87 -0.74 7.50
N PHE A 195 1.79 -0.50 6.19
CA PHE A 195 1.38 -1.51 5.21
C PHE A 195 2.50 -1.79 4.21
N VAL A 196 2.85 -3.06 4.07
CA VAL A 196 4.05 -3.55 3.35
C VAL A 196 3.67 -4.56 2.28
N LEU A 197 4.60 -4.89 1.38
CA LEU A 197 4.37 -5.98 0.42
C LEU A 197 4.67 -7.33 1.08
N PRO A 198 3.82 -8.35 0.89
CA PRO A 198 4.11 -9.71 1.36
C PRO A 198 5.34 -10.29 0.62
N LEU A 199 5.91 -11.36 1.16
CA LEU A 199 7.10 -12.03 0.61
C LEU A 199 6.81 -12.76 -0.70
#